data_AF-A0A427AV80-F1
#
_entry.id   AF-A0A427AV80-F1
#
_cell.length_a   1.000
_cell.length_b   1.000
_cell.length_c   1.000
_cell.angle_alpha   90.00
_cell.angle_beta   90.00
_cell.angle_gamma   90.00
#
_symmetry.space_group_name_H-M   'P 1'
#
loop_
_entity.id
_entity.type
_entity.pdbx_description
1 polymer ?
#
loop_
_entity_poly.entity_id
_entity_poly.type
_entity_poly.pdbx_seq_one_letter_code
_entity_poly.pdbx_strand_id
1 'polypeptide(L)'
;MLGEVAKTVKAAVGVVEKVAEVTVEISKDVAEALPENTKLKQVVLEVEEIAQVVDEEAKLAETILKEVSITAGLVSRLTTIQVWDLSVQVDSVVEKVDTLVEPIVDELEGGEGEVTRQGKDSKTTI
;
A
#
# COMPACT_ATOMS: atom_id res chain seq x y z
N MET A 1 11.82 -1.77 -1.68
CA MET A 1 11.88 -3.05 -0.92
C MET A 1 10.96 -4.12 -1.51
N LEU A 2 9.64 -3.93 -1.60
CA LEU A 2 8.71 -4.94 -2.14
C LEU A 2 9.08 -5.50 -3.53
N GLY A 3 9.49 -4.65 -4.48
CA GLY A 3 9.86 -5.10 -5.84
C GLY A 3 11.16 -5.91 -5.90
N GLU A 4 12.08 -5.75 -4.95
CA GLU A 4 13.32 -6.53 -4.89
C GLU A 4 13.06 -7.88 -4.23
N VAL A 5 12.30 -7.88 -3.13
CA VAL A 5 11.81 -9.10 -2.47
C VAL A 5 11.01 -9.96 -3.46
N ALA A 6 10.12 -9.36 -4.27
CA ALA A 6 9.33 -10.10 -5.25
C ALA A 6 10.20 -10.78 -6.33
N LYS A 7 11.25 -10.13 -6.81
CA LYS A 7 12.19 -10.73 -7.78
C LYS A 7 12.94 -11.90 -7.17
N THR A 8 13.43 -11.75 -5.94
CA THR A 8 14.14 -12.81 -5.22
C THR A 8 13.24 -14.01 -4.96
N VAL A 9 12.01 -13.78 -4.49
CA VAL A 9 11.02 -14.85 -4.27
C VAL A 9 10.69 -15.55 -5.59
N LYS A 10 10.46 -14.80 -6.68
CA LYS A 10 10.20 -15.39 -7.99
C LYS A 10 11.35 -16.29 -8.48
N ALA A 11 12.60 -15.83 -8.31
CA ALA A 11 13.76 -16.62 -8.67
C ALA A 11 13.87 -17.90 -7.83
N ALA A 12 13.62 -17.81 -6.52
CA ALA A 12 13.64 -18.96 -5.63
C ALA A 12 12.54 -19.98 -5.98
N VAL A 13 11.30 -19.53 -6.20
CA VAL A 13 10.16 -20.37 -6.60
C VAL A 13 10.46 -21.08 -7.92
N GLY A 14 11.00 -20.39 -8.92
CA GLY A 14 11.34 -21.01 -10.19
C GLY A 14 12.50 -22.03 -10.12
N VAL A 15 13.39 -21.93 -9.13
CA VAL A 15 14.38 -22.99 -8.86
C VAL A 15 13.71 -24.22 -8.26
N VAL A 16 12.79 -24.01 -7.30
CA VAL A 16 12.04 -25.09 -6.66
C VAL A 16 11.18 -25.85 -7.67
N GLU A 17 10.45 -25.13 -8.53
CA GLU A 17 9.63 -25.72 -9.60
C GLU A 17 10.46 -26.65 -10.50
N LYS A 18 11.62 -26.18 -10.99
CA LYS A 18 12.51 -26.97 -11.84
C LYS A 18 13.10 -28.20 -11.14
N VAL A 19 13.47 -28.06 -9.86
CA VAL A 19 14.00 -29.19 -9.08
C VAL A 19 12.91 -30.23 -8.87
N ALA A 20 11.69 -29.80 -8.58
CA ALA A 20 10.53 -30.68 -8.44
C ALA A 20 10.23 -31.42 -9.75
N GLU A 21 10.14 -30.71 -10.88
CA GLU A 21 9.92 -31.30 -12.21
C GLU A 21 10.95 -32.38 -12.54
N VAL A 22 12.24 -32.07 -12.40
CA VAL A 22 13.33 -33.03 -12.63
C VAL A 22 13.26 -34.21 -11.66
N THR A 23 12.86 -33.97 -10.41
CA THR A 23 12.70 -35.05 -9.42
C THR A 23 11.56 -35.99 -9.79
N VAL A 24 10.45 -35.48 -10.33
CA VAL A 24 9.34 -36.33 -10.84
C VAL A 24 9.84 -37.22 -11.98
N GLU A 25 10.53 -36.65 -12.97
CA GLU A 25 11.05 -37.42 -14.11
C GLU A 25 12.04 -38.51 -13.66
N ILE A 26 13.01 -38.15 -12.82
CA ILE A 26 14.01 -39.11 -12.30
C ILE A 26 13.33 -40.20 -11.46
N SER A 27 12.40 -39.82 -10.59
CA SER A 27 11.72 -40.78 -9.72
C SER A 27 10.91 -41.78 -10.53
N LYS A 28 10.23 -41.32 -11.59
CA LYS A 28 9.52 -42.19 -12.51
C LYS A 28 10.46 -43.17 -13.21
N ASP A 29 11.56 -42.68 -13.80
CA ASP A 29 12.55 -43.53 -14.49
C ASP A 29 13.15 -44.57 -13.53
N VAL A 30 13.47 -44.16 -12.31
CA VAL A 30 14.02 -45.05 -11.27
C VAL A 30 12.96 -46.06 -10.81
N ALA A 31 11.70 -45.67 -10.64
CA ALA A 31 10.62 -46.58 -10.26
C ALA A 31 10.34 -47.64 -11.34
N GLU A 32 10.44 -47.26 -12.62
CA GLU A 32 10.28 -48.18 -13.77
C GLU A 32 11.43 -49.19 -13.87
N ALA A 33 12.65 -48.81 -13.51
CA ALA A 33 13.82 -49.70 -13.50
C ALA A 33 13.84 -50.69 -12.32
N LEU A 34 13.04 -50.46 -11.28
CA LEU A 34 13.03 -51.28 -10.07
C LEU A 34 12.04 -52.46 -10.16
N PRO A 35 12.39 -53.63 -9.57
CA PRO A 35 11.46 -54.75 -9.50
C PRO A 35 10.18 -54.37 -8.73
N GLU A 36 9.07 -54.96 -9.17
CA GLU A 36 7.77 -54.79 -8.53
C GLU A 36 7.79 -55.23 -7.05
N ASN A 37 6.97 -54.57 -6.23
CA ASN A 37 6.79 -54.86 -4.80
C ASN A 37 8.05 -54.71 -3.93
N THR A 38 9.05 -53.97 -4.40
CA THR A 38 10.21 -53.63 -3.58
C THR A 38 9.92 -52.40 -2.72
N LYS A 39 10.46 -52.40 -1.49
CA LYS A 39 10.41 -51.22 -0.59
C LYS A 39 11.07 -50.00 -1.22
N LEU A 40 12.12 -50.23 -2.02
CA LEU A 40 12.83 -49.15 -2.72
C LEU A 40 11.94 -48.49 -3.78
N LYS A 41 11.18 -49.27 -4.56
CA LYS A 41 10.23 -48.72 -5.53
C LYS A 41 9.13 -47.89 -4.84
N GLN A 42 8.63 -48.34 -3.69
CA GLN A 42 7.66 -47.56 -2.91
C GLN A 42 8.23 -46.21 -2.46
N VAL A 43 9.44 -46.19 -1.91
CA VAL A 43 10.09 -44.92 -1.51
C VAL A 43 10.29 -44.00 -2.71
N VAL A 44 10.67 -44.53 -3.87
CA VAL A 44 10.85 -43.71 -5.08
C VAL A 44 9.52 -43.10 -5.55
N LEU A 45 8.41 -43.86 -5.49
CA LEU A 45 7.08 -43.34 -5.81
C LEU A 45 6.61 -42.28 -4.79
N GLU A 46 6.94 -42.45 -3.50
CA GLU A 46 6.68 -41.42 -2.48
C GLU A 46 7.48 -40.13 -2.76
N VAL A 47 8.74 -40.25 -3.21
CA VAL A 47 9.55 -39.10 -3.62
C VAL A 47 8.95 -38.41 -4.86
N GLU A 48 8.43 -39.17 -5.83
CA GLU A 48 7.71 -38.63 -6.99
C GLU A 48 6.48 -37.83 -6.54
N GLU A 49 5.65 -38.40 -5.66
CA GLU A 49 4.45 -37.75 -5.12
C GLU A 49 4.80 -36.46 -4.36
N ILE A 50 5.81 -36.49 -3.51
CA ILE A 50 6.31 -35.29 -2.81
C ILE A 50 6.76 -34.23 -3.82
N ALA A 51 7.49 -34.62 -4.86
CA ALA A 51 7.94 -33.69 -5.89
C ALA A 51 6.77 -33.07 -6.67
N GLN A 52 5.71 -33.82 -6.98
CA GLN A 52 4.49 -33.27 -7.59
C GLN A 52 3.82 -32.23 -6.69
N VAL A 53 3.69 -32.52 -5.39
CA VAL A 53 3.12 -31.55 -4.43
C VAL A 53 3.97 -30.28 -4.37
N VAL A 54 5.30 -30.41 -4.34
CA VAL A 54 6.21 -29.24 -4.31
C VAL A 54 6.09 -28.40 -5.59
N ASP A 55 5.91 -29.01 -6.76
CA ASP A 55 5.65 -28.31 -8.03
C ASP A 55 4.32 -27.53 -7.98
N GLU A 56 3.24 -28.14 -7.47
CA GLU A 56 1.96 -27.48 -7.29
C GLU A 56 2.04 -26.30 -6.29
N GLU A 57 2.75 -26.48 -5.17
CA GLU A 57 2.98 -25.43 -4.17
C GLU A 57 3.81 -24.27 -4.74
N ALA A 58 4.80 -24.55 -5.60
CA ALA A 58 5.57 -23.51 -6.29
C ALA A 58 4.66 -22.66 -7.21
N LYS A 59 3.76 -23.29 -7.97
CA LYS A 59 2.78 -22.60 -8.82
C LYS A 59 1.80 -21.76 -8.01
N LEU A 60 1.37 -22.25 -6.85
CA LEU A 60 0.55 -21.47 -5.92
C LEU A 60 1.30 -20.26 -5.38
N ALA A 61 2.57 -20.42 -5.00
CA ALA A 61 3.41 -19.32 -4.51
C ALA A 61 3.59 -18.21 -5.57
N GLU A 62 3.74 -18.57 -6.85
CA GLU A 62 3.78 -17.58 -7.95
C GLU A 62 2.46 -16.79 -8.05
N THR A 63 1.33 -17.47 -7.89
CA THR A 63 0.00 -16.83 -7.93
C THR A 63 -0.16 -15.83 -6.79
N ILE A 64 0.19 -16.24 -5.57
CA ILE A 64 0.15 -15.36 -4.39
C ILE A 64 1.06 -14.15 -4.59
N LEU A 65 2.28 -14.36 -5.12
CA LEU A 65 3.21 -13.27 -5.36
C LEU A 65 2.64 -12.22 -6.33
N LYS A 66 1.90 -12.66 -7.35
CA LYS A 66 1.21 -11.78 -8.30
C LYS A 66 0.11 -10.97 -7.63
N GLU A 67 -0.72 -11.60 -6.80
CA GLU A 67 -1.80 -10.92 -6.06
C GLU A 67 -1.27 -9.89 -5.07
N VAL A 68 -0.22 -10.25 -4.31
CA VAL A 68 0.45 -9.34 -3.37
C VAL A 68 1.02 -8.13 -4.11
N SER A 69 1.61 -8.32 -5.29
CA SER A 69 2.16 -7.24 -6.11
C SER A 69 1.08 -6.26 -6.60
N ILE A 70 -0.07 -6.79 -7.04
CA ILE A 70 -1.22 -5.97 -7.45
C ILE A 70 -1.76 -5.17 -6.25
N THR A 71 -1.98 -5.85 -5.13
CA THR A 71 -2.55 -5.26 -3.91
C THR A 71 -1.65 -4.15 -3.37
N ALA A 72 -0.34 -4.40 -3.28
CA ALA A 72 0.65 -3.39 -2.88
C ALA A 72 0.63 -2.16 -3.80
N GLY A 73 0.50 -2.37 -5.12
CA GLY A 73 0.39 -1.28 -6.09
C GLY A 73 -0.87 -0.43 -5.91
N LEU A 74 -2.01 -1.06 -5.64
CA LEU A 74 -3.29 -0.36 -5.41
C LEU A 74 -3.29 0.46 -4.12
N VAL A 75 -2.79 -0.11 -3.02
CA VAL A 75 -2.68 0.61 -1.72
C VAL A 75 -1.79 1.85 -1.84
N SER A 76 -0.68 1.75 -2.58
CA SER A 76 0.21 2.88 -2.81
C SER A 76 -0.46 4.02 -3.60
N ARG A 77 -1.33 3.69 -4.56
CA ARG A 77 -2.07 4.70 -5.33
C ARG A 77 -3.19 5.35 -4.52
N LEU A 78 -3.91 4.54 -3.73
CA LEU A 78 -5.01 5.04 -2.91
C LEU A 78 -4.53 6.04 -1.85
N THR A 79 -3.42 5.75 -1.18
CA THR A 79 -2.80 6.65 -0.19
C THR A 79 -2.33 7.97 -0.81
N THR A 80 -1.80 7.93 -2.03
CA THR A 80 -1.37 9.16 -2.74
C THR A 80 -2.56 10.06 -3.07
N ILE A 81 -3.68 9.48 -3.52
CA ILE A 81 -4.88 10.23 -3.90
C ILE A 81 -5.59 10.79 -2.66
N GLN A 82 -5.77 10.00 -1.59
CA GLN A 82 -6.46 10.46 -0.39
C GLN A 82 -5.73 11.60 0.32
N VAL A 83 -4.39 11.62 0.32
CA VAL A 83 -3.59 12.70 0.95
C VAL A 83 -3.65 13.99 0.13
N TRP A 84 -3.62 13.90 -1.20
CA TRP A 84 -3.76 15.07 -2.07
C TRP A 84 -5.15 15.70 -1.97
N ASP A 85 -6.20 14.88 -2.00
CA ASP A 85 -7.58 15.36 -1.93
C ASP A 85 -7.89 16.03 -0.57
N LEU A 86 -7.28 15.54 0.52
CA LEU A 86 -7.38 16.18 1.84
C LEU A 86 -6.60 17.50 1.91
N SER A 87 -5.42 17.57 1.27
CA SER A 87 -4.60 18.79 1.25
C SER A 87 -5.30 19.92 0.52
N VAL A 88 -5.90 19.63 -0.64
CA VAL A 88 -6.69 20.62 -1.41
C VAL A 88 -7.91 21.12 -0.64
N GLN A 89 -8.56 20.27 0.15
CA GLN A 89 -9.67 20.69 1.00
C GLN A 89 -9.23 21.61 2.14
N VAL A 90 -8.05 21.39 2.74
CA VAL A 90 -7.49 22.27 3.77
C VAL A 90 -7.16 23.64 3.22
N ASP A 91 -6.55 23.72 2.02
CA ASP A 91 -6.21 25.00 1.39
C ASP A 91 -7.45 25.89 1.16
N SER A 92 -8.56 25.29 0.71
CA SER A 92 -9.83 26.01 0.54
C SER A 92 -10.44 26.50 1.86
N VAL A 93 -10.21 25.79 2.97
CA VAL A 93 -10.68 26.21 4.31
C VAL A 93 -9.83 27.36 4.84
N VAL A 94 -8.50 27.32 4.65
CA VAL A 94 -7.59 28.39 5.04
C VAL A 94 -7.97 29.70 4.35
N GLU A 95 -8.21 29.67 3.04
CA GLU A 95 -8.60 30.87 2.26
C GLU A 95 -9.91 31.50 2.77
N LYS A 96 -10.89 30.68 3.17
CA LYS A 96 -12.16 31.16 3.75
C LYS A 96 -12.00 31.70 5.16
N VAL A 97 -11.05 31.19 5.93
CA VAL A 97 -10.73 31.71 7.27
C VAL A 97 -10.03 33.05 7.15
N ASP A 98 -9.06 33.19 6.25
CA ASP A 98 -8.34 34.45 6.04
C ASP A 98 -9.29 35.59 5.66
N THR A 99 -10.21 35.37 4.71
CA THR A 99 -11.22 36.36 4.30
C THR A 99 -12.19 36.78 5.42
N LEU A 100 -12.38 35.96 6.45
CA LEU A 100 -13.25 36.27 7.59
C LEU A 100 -12.48 36.89 8.76
N VAL A 101 -11.20 36.59 8.91
CA VAL A 101 -10.36 37.07 10.01
C VAL A 101 -9.78 38.44 9.71
N GLU A 102 -9.39 38.73 8.46
CA GLU A 102 -8.82 40.02 8.03
C GLU A 102 -9.59 41.26 8.55
N PRO A 103 -10.92 41.41 8.32
CA PRO A 103 -11.65 42.61 8.75
C PRO A 103 -11.78 42.74 10.28
N ILE A 104 -11.74 41.64 11.03
CA ILE A 104 -11.83 41.66 12.50
C ILE A 104 -10.51 42.14 13.11
N VAL A 105 -9.39 41.75 12.51
CA VAL A 105 -8.05 42.18 12.95
C VAL A 105 -7.86 43.68 12.68
N ASP A 106 -8.31 44.16 11.52
CA ASP A 106 -8.25 45.59 11.17
C ASP A 106 -9.14 46.47 12.07
N GLU A 107 -10.32 45.99 12.48
CA GLU A 107 -11.23 46.72 13.37
C GLU A 107 -10.72 46.79 14.82
N LEU A 108 -9.84 45.86 15.23
CA LEU A 108 -9.20 45.84 16.54
C LEU A 108 -7.91 46.69 16.59
N GLU A 109 -7.19 46.83 15.47
CA GLU A 109 -6.01 47.70 15.37
C GLU A 109 -6.36 49.17 15.08
N GLY A 110 -7.57 49.47 14.57
CA GLY A 110 -8.06 50.82 14.29
C GLY A 110 -8.46 51.66 15.51
N GLY A 111 -8.17 51.21 16.73
CA GLY A 111 -8.55 51.85 17.98
C GLY A 111 -7.66 53.00 18.44
N GLU A 112 -7.40 54.03 17.62
CA GLU A 112 -6.90 55.33 18.12
C GLU A 112 -7.54 56.53 17.39
N GLY A 113 -8.33 57.31 18.14
CA GLY A 113 -8.84 58.66 17.78
C GLY A 113 -10.31 58.66 17.33
N GLU A 114 -11.24 59.45 17.86
CA GLU A 114 -11.21 60.64 18.71
C GLU A 114 -12.62 60.77 19.34
N VAL A 115 -12.72 60.73 20.67
CA VAL A 115 -14.01 60.96 21.38
C VAL A 115 -14.25 62.46 21.50
N THR A 116 -15.01 63.06 20.58
CA THR A 116 -15.52 64.43 20.80
C THR A 116 -16.75 64.40 21.70
N ARG A 117 -16.52 64.73 22.99
CA ARG A 117 -17.56 65.15 23.93
C ARG A 117 -18.12 66.51 23.50
N GLN A 118 -19.41 66.60 23.20
CA GLN A 118 -20.09 67.88 23.05
C GLN A 118 -21.03 68.11 24.24
N GLY A 119 -20.56 68.93 25.18
CA GLY A 119 -21.36 69.46 26.29
C GLY A 119 -21.41 70.99 26.21
N LYS A 120 -22.65 71.51 26.11
CA LYS A 120 -23.19 72.75 26.72
C LYS A 120 -22.43 74.08 26.55
N ASP A 121 -23.06 75.10 25.96
CA ASP A 121 -23.94 76.02 26.72
C ASP A 121 -24.59 77.15 25.87
N SER A 122 -25.86 77.37 26.22
CA SER A 122 -26.76 78.53 26.12
C SER A 122 -26.22 79.90 25.67
N LYS A 123 -27.01 80.62 24.84
CA LYS A 123 -27.27 82.06 25.05
C LYS A 123 -28.56 82.58 24.42
N THR A 124 -29.42 83.12 25.29
CA THR A 124 -30.50 84.11 25.09
C THR A 124 -30.14 85.25 24.14
N THR A 125 -31.13 85.81 23.41
CA THR A 125 -31.10 87.21 22.95
C THR A 125 -32.52 87.79 22.91
N ILE A 126 -32.74 88.71 23.86
CA ILE A 126 -33.53 89.96 23.90
C ILE A 126 -34.92 89.98 23.26
#